data_AF-A0A074Z1L0-F1
#
_entry.id   AF-A0A074Z1L0-F1
#
_cell.length_a   1.000
_cell.length_b   1.000
_cell.length_c   1.000
_cell.angle_alpha   90.00
_cell.angle_beta   90.00
_cell.angle_gamma   90.00
#
_symmetry.space_group_name_H-M   'P 1'
#
loop_
_entity.id
_entity.type
_entity.pdbx_description
1 polymer ?
#
loop_
_entity_poly.entity_id
_entity_poly.type
_entity_poly.pdbx_seq_one_letter_code
_entity_poly.pdbx_strand_id
1 'polypeptide(L)'
;MPVFGDGHLGLAFPSLGRRVHDFNVLDVMSANGMIDYDRFTLFCVCADHRNDLQPDACLVFGSHGTVNPAEFQMVQLDDARGGWKVRIQRTATQEVFRRPFVAKLDSTVWLNKLSVERAEEINTALGAQRWQHLHVVDCNRVDQMPTLLMSFDDVRLDLHPRMYIRKDLVEGQMRCFSSIVPDPEITTDHMTLGMAFMEQFIVMFDQREGKVGFKPRVC
;
A
#
# COMPACT_ATOMS: atom_id res chain seq x y z
N MET A 1 1.33 10.43 13.62
CA MET A 1 2.56 11.10 14.11
C MET A 1 3.55 11.12 12.96
N PRO A 2 4.32 12.21 12.74
CA PRO A 2 5.49 12.14 11.86
C PRO A 2 6.50 11.19 12.50
N VAL A 3 7.19 10.41 11.67
CA VAL A 3 8.09 9.34 12.09
C VAL A 3 9.33 9.93 12.76
N PHE A 4 9.72 9.39 13.93
CA PHE A 4 11.04 9.59 14.51
C PHE A 4 12.08 8.96 13.58
N GLY A 5 12.69 9.75 12.70
CA GLY A 5 13.79 9.32 11.86
C GLY A 5 14.65 10.52 11.48
N ASP A 6 15.96 10.32 11.43
CA ASP A 6 16.92 11.40 11.11
C ASP A 6 16.85 11.85 9.64
N GLY A 7 16.18 11.06 8.78
CA GLY A 7 16.00 11.37 7.37
C GLY A 7 15.20 10.31 6.62
N HIS A 8 15.16 10.43 5.28
CA HIS A 8 14.47 9.51 4.38
C HIS A 8 15.45 8.83 3.42
N LEU A 9 15.35 7.51 3.29
CA LEU A 9 16.01 6.73 2.23
C LEU A 9 15.02 6.45 1.10
N GLY A 10 15.19 7.11 -0.03
CA GLY A 10 14.30 6.95 -1.19
C GLY A 10 14.57 5.65 -1.96
N LEU A 11 13.54 4.81 -2.06
CA LEU A 11 13.58 3.52 -2.78
C LEU A 11 12.64 3.50 -4.00
N ALA A 12 12.28 4.66 -4.54
CA ALA A 12 11.34 4.76 -5.66
C ALA A 12 11.92 4.14 -6.94
N PHE A 13 11.06 3.52 -7.75
CA PHE A 13 11.43 3.06 -9.08
C PHE A 13 11.95 4.24 -9.94
N PRO A 14 13.12 4.11 -10.59
CA PRO A 14 13.73 5.20 -11.33
C PRO A 14 12.87 5.67 -12.51
N SER A 15 12.91 6.96 -12.81
CA SER A 15 12.16 7.51 -13.94
C SER A 15 12.95 7.32 -15.24
N LEU A 16 12.45 6.47 -16.14
CA LEU A 16 13.05 6.22 -17.46
C LEU A 16 13.09 7.48 -18.36
N GLY A 17 12.30 8.51 -18.04
CA GLY A 17 12.20 9.75 -18.82
C GLY A 17 13.17 10.87 -18.39
N ARG A 18 13.99 10.67 -17.36
CA ARG A 18 14.95 11.69 -16.90
C ARG A 18 16.29 11.55 -17.62
N ARG A 19 16.85 12.70 -18.04
CA ARG A 19 18.16 12.78 -18.72
C ARG A 19 19.35 12.48 -17.81
N VAL A 20 19.16 12.58 -16.49
CA VAL A 20 20.15 12.18 -15.48
C VAL A 20 19.75 10.80 -14.99
N HIS A 21 20.68 9.85 -14.98
CA HIS A 21 20.46 8.55 -14.36
C HIS A 21 20.16 8.78 -12.87
N ASP A 22 18.90 8.56 -12.48
CA ASP A 22 18.48 8.51 -11.09
C ASP A 22 19.05 7.22 -10.50
N PHE A 23 20.29 7.26 -9.99
CA PHE A 23 20.84 6.15 -9.21
C PHE A 23 20.16 6.13 -7.84
N ASN A 24 19.42 5.07 -7.55
CA ASN A 24 18.93 4.79 -6.20
C ASN A 24 19.91 3.87 -5.45
N VAL A 25 19.68 3.67 -4.15
CA VAL A 25 20.55 2.83 -3.32
C VAL A 25 20.57 1.37 -3.81
N LEU A 26 19.50 0.90 -4.45
CA LEU A 26 19.40 -0.43 -5.01
C LEU A 26 20.40 -0.61 -6.17
N ASP A 27 20.51 0.39 -7.03
CA ASP A 27 21.48 0.41 -8.13
C ASP A 27 22.93 0.35 -7.60
N VAL A 28 23.20 1.09 -6.52
CA VAL A 28 24.52 1.09 -5.87
C VAL A 28 24.82 -0.28 -5.25
N MET A 29 23.87 -0.87 -4.53
CA MET A 29 24.05 -2.20 -3.92
C MET A 29 24.29 -3.27 -4.98
N SER A 30 23.55 -3.21 -6.09
CA SER A 30 23.69 -4.12 -7.22
C SER A 30 25.05 -3.99 -7.91
N ALA A 31 25.46 -2.76 -8.24
CA ALA A 31 26.75 -2.49 -8.88
C ALA A 31 27.96 -2.93 -8.03
N ASN A 32 27.81 -3.00 -6.72
CA ASN A 32 28.84 -3.46 -5.79
C ASN A 32 28.70 -4.95 -5.42
N GLY A 33 27.79 -5.70 -6.06
CA GLY A 33 27.57 -7.13 -5.79
C GLY A 33 27.08 -7.43 -4.36
N MET A 34 26.44 -6.45 -3.70
CA MET A 34 25.90 -6.62 -2.34
C MET A 34 24.54 -7.33 -2.33
N ILE A 35 23.85 -7.31 -3.47
CA ILE A 35 22.58 -8.01 -3.70
C ILE A 35 22.67 -8.81 -4.98
N ASP A 36 21.94 -9.91 -5.01
CA ASP A 36 21.84 -10.84 -6.14
C ASP A 36 20.77 -10.41 -7.15
N TYR A 37 19.79 -9.59 -6.74
CA TYR A 37 18.73 -9.04 -7.58
C TYR A 37 18.36 -7.62 -7.17
N ASP A 38 18.03 -6.77 -8.15
CA ASP A 38 17.56 -5.39 -7.96
C ASP A 38 16.10 -5.39 -7.47
N ARG A 39 15.91 -5.85 -6.24
CA ARG A 39 14.61 -5.89 -5.58
C ARG A 39 14.74 -5.67 -4.08
N PHE A 40 13.62 -5.33 -3.46
CA PHE A 40 13.51 -5.38 -2.01
C PHE A 40 12.11 -5.85 -1.59
N THR A 41 12.01 -6.43 -0.40
CA THR A 41 10.76 -6.96 0.14
C THR A 41 10.48 -6.38 1.51
N LEU A 42 9.27 -5.84 1.68
CA LEU A 42 8.76 -5.30 2.93
C LEU A 42 7.93 -6.37 3.65
N PHE A 43 8.35 -6.68 4.88
CA PHE A 43 7.63 -7.52 5.82
C PHE A 43 7.14 -6.65 6.98
N CYS A 44 5.84 -6.64 7.24
CA CYS A 44 5.28 -6.01 8.43
C CYS A 44 4.78 -7.07 9.40
N VAL A 45 5.00 -6.89 10.70
CA VAL A 45 4.48 -7.80 11.74
C VAL A 45 3.03 -7.45 12.08
N CYS A 46 2.19 -8.47 12.25
CA CYS A 46 0.78 -8.31 12.59
C CYS A 46 0.65 -7.68 13.97
N ALA A 47 -0.35 -6.81 14.18
CA ALA A 47 -0.55 -6.16 15.47
C ALA A 47 -0.60 -7.18 16.63
N ASP A 48 -1.29 -8.30 16.43
CA ASP A 48 -1.43 -9.37 17.44
C ASP A 48 -0.13 -10.15 17.71
N HIS A 49 0.89 -10.02 16.85
CA HIS A 49 2.18 -10.68 16.97
C HIS A 49 3.33 -9.73 17.35
N ARG A 50 3.06 -8.42 17.46
CA ARG A 50 4.07 -7.44 17.88
C ARG A 50 4.46 -7.69 19.33
N ASN A 51 5.76 -7.56 19.60
CA ASN A 51 6.34 -7.72 20.93
C ASN A 51 7.64 -6.91 21.02
N ASP A 52 8.12 -6.69 22.24
CA ASP A 52 9.31 -5.85 22.48
C ASP A 52 10.63 -6.50 22.04
N LEU A 53 10.60 -7.75 21.55
CA LEU A 53 11.80 -8.53 21.20
C LEU A 53 12.07 -8.57 19.69
N GLN A 54 11.08 -8.26 18.84
CA GLN A 54 11.18 -8.37 17.39
C GLN A 54 10.85 -7.05 16.71
N PRO A 55 11.46 -6.76 15.54
CA PRO A 55 11.15 -5.53 14.82
C PRO A 55 9.73 -5.58 14.25
N ASP A 56 9.01 -4.46 14.35
CA ASP A 56 7.65 -4.29 13.81
C ASP A 56 7.57 -4.44 12.28
N ALA A 57 8.69 -4.23 11.59
CA ALA A 57 8.83 -4.44 10.17
C ALA A 57 10.29 -4.77 9.80
N CYS A 58 10.48 -5.49 8.70
CA CYS A 58 11.79 -5.81 8.14
C CYS A 58 11.80 -5.48 6.65
N LEU A 59 12.91 -4.91 6.19
CA LEU A 59 13.20 -4.67 4.78
C LEU A 59 14.34 -5.60 4.36
N VAL A 60 14.10 -6.44 3.37
CA VAL A 60 15.09 -7.37 2.82
C VAL A 60 15.46 -6.91 1.42
N PHE A 61 16.74 -6.62 1.19
CA PHE A 61 17.27 -6.31 -0.14
C PHE A 61 17.75 -7.59 -0.85
N GLY A 62 17.52 -7.70 -2.16
CA GLY A 62 17.82 -8.90 -2.95
C GLY A 62 16.78 -10.01 -2.85
N SER A 63 17.17 -11.22 -3.26
CA SER A 63 16.41 -12.46 -3.15
C SER A 63 17.16 -13.46 -2.26
N HIS A 64 17.43 -13.08 -1.00
CA HIS A 64 17.96 -14.05 -0.06
C HIS A 64 16.99 -15.23 0.09
N GLY A 65 17.50 -16.44 0.34
CA GLY A 65 16.74 -17.71 0.32
C GLY A 65 15.49 -17.82 1.21
N THR A 66 15.13 -16.76 1.93
CA THR A 66 13.85 -16.58 2.63
C THR A 66 12.73 -16.00 1.77
N VAL A 67 13.02 -15.50 0.56
CA VAL A 67 12.05 -14.86 -0.34
C VAL A 67 11.99 -15.58 -1.68
N ASN A 68 10.87 -16.27 -1.93
CA ASN A 68 10.61 -16.95 -3.19
C ASN A 68 9.61 -16.14 -4.05
N PRO A 69 10.04 -15.53 -5.17
CA PRO A 69 9.16 -14.72 -6.03
C PRO A 69 7.94 -15.47 -6.57
N ALA A 70 8.01 -16.81 -6.70
CA ALA A 70 6.89 -17.62 -7.20
C ALA A 70 5.69 -17.66 -6.25
N GLU A 71 5.87 -17.24 -4.99
CA GLU A 71 4.80 -17.17 -3.98
C GLU A 71 4.03 -15.84 -4.00
N PHE A 72 4.44 -14.90 -4.86
CA PHE A 72 3.86 -13.57 -4.96
C PHE A 72 2.97 -13.47 -6.20
N GLN A 73 1.85 -12.77 -6.04
CA GLN A 73 1.05 -12.31 -7.17
C GLN A 73 1.71 -11.05 -7.75
N MET A 74 2.36 -11.19 -8.90
CA MET A 74 3.16 -10.13 -9.50
C MET A 74 2.33 -9.22 -10.41
N VAL A 75 2.37 -7.92 -10.14
CA VAL A 75 1.65 -6.86 -10.87
C VAL A 75 2.64 -6.00 -11.64
N GLN A 76 2.35 -5.74 -12.91
CA GLN A 76 3.17 -4.87 -13.76
C GLN A 76 3.07 -3.40 -13.33
N LEU A 77 4.20 -2.70 -13.33
CA LEU A 77 4.22 -1.26 -13.09
C LEU A 77 3.65 -0.46 -14.26
N ASP A 78 3.01 0.66 -13.92
CA ASP A 78 2.67 1.73 -14.86
C ASP A 78 3.93 2.58 -15.11
N ASP A 79 4.58 2.34 -16.25
CA ASP A 79 5.89 2.83 -16.64
C ASP A 79 5.97 4.35 -16.91
N ALA A 80 4.82 5.04 -16.99
CA ALA A 80 4.75 6.37 -17.56
C ALA A 80 5.55 7.45 -16.80
N ARG A 81 5.72 7.36 -15.46
CA ARG A 81 6.22 8.49 -14.64
C ARG A 81 6.96 8.15 -13.35
N GLY A 82 7.75 7.08 -13.30
CA GLY A 82 8.58 6.71 -12.14
C GLY A 82 7.80 6.45 -10.83
N GLY A 83 8.49 5.92 -9.84
CA GLY A 83 7.90 5.42 -8.59
C GLY A 83 7.13 4.11 -8.76
N TRP A 84 6.70 3.53 -7.65
CA TRP A 84 5.98 2.26 -7.63
C TRP A 84 4.49 2.48 -7.89
N LYS A 85 4.14 2.58 -9.16
CA LYS A 85 2.77 2.84 -9.62
C LYS A 85 2.20 1.62 -10.32
N VAL A 86 0.98 1.24 -9.97
CA VAL A 86 0.26 0.11 -10.55
C VAL A 86 -1.09 0.58 -11.07
N ARG A 87 -1.53 0.01 -12.19
CA ARG A 87 -2.84 0.31 -12.76
C ARG A 87 -3.88 -0.63 -12.17
N ILE A 88 -4.88 -0.06 -11.51
CA ILE A 88 -6.06 -0.78 -11.01
C ILE A 88 -7.13 -0.68 -12.07
N GLN A 89 -7.55 -1.81 -12.63
CA GLN A 89 -8.54 -1.85 -13.71
C GLN A 89 -9.97 -1.64 -13.19
N ARG A 90 -10.33 -2.33 -12.09
CA ARG A 90 -11.67 -2.31 -11.50
C ARG A 90 -11.61 -2.62 -10.00
N THR A 91 -12.56 -2.07 -9.25
CA THR A 91 -12.92 -2.57 -7.92
C THR A 91 -14.39 -3.00 -7.91
N ALA A 92 -14.67 -4.24 -7.54
CA ALA A 92 -15.95 -4.91 -7.84
C ALA A 92 -17.00 -4.88 -6.72
N THR A 93 -16.73 -4.34 -5.54
CA THR A 93 -17.81 -4.18 -4.57
C THR A 93 -18.51 -2.84 -4.78
N GLN A 94 -19.72 -2.94 -5.32
CA GLN A 94 -20.72 -1.88 -5.41
C GLN A 94 -20.38 -0.70 -6.32
N GLU A 95 -19.87 -0.98 -7.53
CA GLU A 95 -19.68 0.03 -8.59
C GLU A 95 -18.77 1.22 -8.22
N VAL A 96 -18.09 1.16 -7.07
CA VAL A 96 -17.38 2.31 -6.53
C VAL A 96 -16.26 2.70 -7.48
N PHE A 97 -15.49 1.77 -8.06
CA PHE A 97 -14.56 2.07 -9.17
C PHE A 97 -14.89 1.43 -10.50
N ARG A 98 -15.73 2.14 -11.28
CA ARG A 98 -16.06 1.80 -12.67
C ARG A 98 -14.92 2.05 -13.66
N ARG A 99 -14.01 2.98 -13.35
CA ARG A 99 -12.93 3.39 -14.26
C ARG A 99 -11.57 2.92 -13.75
N PRO A 100 -10.67 2.50 -14.65
CA PRO A 100 -9.29 2.25 -14.29
C PRO A 100 -8.64 3.50 -13.73
N PHE A 101 -7.77 3.32 -12.75
CA PHE A 101 -6.99 4.39 -12.16
C PHE A 101 -5.62 3.88 -11.75
N VAL A 102 -4.71 4.80 -11.42
CA VAL A 102 -3.33 4.43 -11.08
C VAL A 102 -3.10 4.69 -9.60
N ALA A 103 -2.64 3.65 -8.91
CA ALA A 103 -2.28 3.70 -7.51
C ALA A 103 -0.75 3.75 -7.35
N LYS A 104 -0.24 4.68 -6.54
CA LYS A 104 1.14 4.74 -6.11
C LYS A 104 1.28 4.07 -4.74
N LEU A 105 2.21 3.14 -4.60
CA LEU A 105 2.63 2.62 -3.30
C LEU A 105 3.60 3.62 -2.66
N ASP A 106 3.29 4.09 -1.45
CA ASP A 106 4.08 5.11 -0.76
C ASP A 106 4.18 4.83 0.75
N SER A 107 5.35 4.36 1.18
CA SER A 107 5.60 4.02 2.59
C SER A 107 5.74 5.25 3.50
N THR A 108 5.83 6.46 2.93
CA THR A 108 5.87 7.70 3.71
C THR A 108 4.49 8.12 4.22
N VAL A 109 3.42 7.52 3.68
CA VAL A 109 2.04 7.81 4.04
C VAL A 109 1.48 6.66 4.87
N TRP A 110 0.86 6.99 6.01
CA TRP A 110 0.21 5.98 6.84
C TRP A 110 -1.10 5.47 6.22
N LEU A 111 -2.02 6.37 5.88
CA LEU A 111 -3.35 6.04 5.36
C LEU A 111 -3.38 6.03 3.83
N ASN A 112 -4.42 5.42 3.26
CA ASN A 112 -4.65 5.43 1.82
C ASN A 112 -5.33 6.75 1.44
N LYS A 113 -4.81 7.44 0.41
CA LYS A 113 -5.27 8.77 0.02
C LYS A 113 -5.87 8.76 -1.39
N LEU A 114 -6.94 9.52 -1.56
CA LEU A 114 -7.64 9.74 -2.83
C LEU A 114 -8.09 11.20 -2.92
N SER A 115 -8.54 11.63 -4.10
CA SER A 115 -9.24 12.90 -4.23
C SER A 115 -10.46 12.97 -3.29
N VAL A 116 -10.84 14.18 -2.89
CA VAL A 116 -11.93 14.41 -1.92
C VAL A 116 -13.23 13.73 -2.37
N GLU A 117 -13.68 14.01 -3.60
CA GLU A 117 -14.88 13.43 -4.20
C GLU A 117 -14.83 11.90 -4.15
N ARG A 118 -13.68 11.32 -4.51
CA ARG A 118 -13.55 9.88 -4.62
C ARG A 118 -13.52 9.16 -3.28
N ALA A 119 -12.83 9.74 -2.31
CA ALA A 119 -12.83 9.22 -0.95
C ALA A 119 -14.23 9.29 -0.33
N GLU A 120 -14.99 10.36 -0.59
CA GLU A 120 -16.37 10.51 -0.10
C GLU A 120 -17.30 9.46 -0.72
N GLU A 121 -17.22 9.22 -2.03
CA GLU A 121 -18.01 8.18 -2.72
C GLU A 121 -17.78 6.78 -2.10
N ILE A 122 -16.52 6.39 -1.91
CA ILE A 122 -16.17 5.08 -1.34
C ILE A 122 -16.68 4.96 0.08
N ASN A 123 -16.39 5.95 0.91
CA ASN A 123 -16.75 5.90 2.32
C ASN A 123 -18.28 5.93 2.50
N THR A 124 -19.00 6.64 1.64
CA THR A 124 -20.48 6.61 1.61
C THR A 124 -20.99 5.23 1.22
N ALA A 125 -20.42 4.59 0.19
CA ALA A 125 -20.80 3.22 -0.19
C ALA A 125 -20.51 2.18 0.91
N LEU A 126 -19.46 2.41 1.71
CA LEU A 126 -19.15 1.60 2.89
C LEU A 126 -20.09 1.87 4.08
N GLY A 127 -20.99 2.85 3.99
CA GLY A 127 -21.86 3.26 5.10
C GLY A 127 -21.13 4.01 6.21
N ALA A 128 -19.96 4.57 5.93
CA ALA A 128 -19.19 5.37 6.87
C ALA A 128 -19.75 6.79 6.99
N GLN A 129 -19.64 7.38 8.17
CA GLN A 129 -20.06 8.74 8.47
C GLN A 129 -18.83 9.64 8.62
N ARG A 130 -18.86 10.81 8.01
CA ARG A 130 -17.78 11.78 8.13
C ARG A 130 -17.70 12.32 9.55
N TRP A 131 -16.53 12.23 10.15
CA TRP A 131 -16.21 12.81 11.45
C TRP A 131 -14.87 13.54 11.34
N GLN A 132 -14.92 14.88 11.35
CA GLN A 132 -13.77 15.74 11.04
C GLN A 132 -13.14 15.39 9.68
N HIS A 133 -11.90 14.88 9.69
CA HIS A 133 -11.12 14.49 8.51
C HIS A 133 -11.14 12.97 8.25
N LEU A 134 -11.87 12.20 9.05
CA LEU A 134 -11.96 10.74 8.96
C LEU A 134 -13.39 10.31 8.60
N HIS A 135 -13.52 9.07 8.15
CA HIS A 135 -14.80 8.42 7.91
C HIS A 135 -14.95 7.26 8.89
N VAL A 136 -15.84 7.41 9.86
CA VAL A 136 -16.05 6.51 10.99
C VAL A 136 -17.17 5.52 10.67
N VAL A 137 -16.99 4.27 11.10
CA VAL A 137 -17.96 3.18 10.97
C VAL A 137 -18.29 2.62 12.34
N ASP A 138 -19.43 1.94 12.45
CA ASP A 138 -19.77 1.17 13.65
C ASP A 138 -18.82 -0.02 13.79
N CYS A 139 -18.03 -0.03 14.87
CA CYS A 139 -17.09 -1.11 15.17
C CYS A 139 -17.72 -2.50 15.23
N ASN A 140 -18.99 -2.60 15.63
CA ASN A 140 -19.71 -3.89 15.73
C ASN A 140 -20.14 -4.44 14.36
N ARG A 141 -20.07 -3.61 13.31
CA ARG A 141 -20.51 -3.95 11.96
C ARG A 141 -19.37 -4.18 10.98
N VAL A 142 -18.11 -4.02 11.42
CA VAL A 142 -16.92 -4.17 10.56
C VAL A 142 -16.92 -5.52 9.85
N ASP A 143 -17.19 -6.62 10.54
CA ASP A 143 -17.18 -7.96 9.93
C ASP A 143 -18.32 -8.19 8.92
N GLN A 144 -19.32 -7.30 8.87
CA GLN A 144 -20.44 -7.35 7.93
C GLN A 144 -20.23 -6.42 6.71
N MET A 145 -19.15 -5.65 6.69
CA MET A 145 -18.84 -4.74 5.60
C MET A 145 -18.40 -5.52 4.34
N PRO A 146 -18.54 -4.93 3.14
CA PRO A 146 -18.17 -5.62 1.90
C PRO A 146 -16.66 -5.87 1.79
N THR A 147 -16.25 -6.98 1.18
CA THR A 147 -14.83 -7.19 0.84
C THR A 147 -14.47 -6.34 -0.36
N LEU A 148 -13.56 -5.37 -0.20
CA LEU A 148 -13.14 -4.51 -1.31
C LEU A 148 -12.27 -5.30 -2.28
N LEU A 149 -12.64 -5.30 -3.55
CA LEU A 149 -11.83 -5.96 -4.56
C LEU A 149 -10.84 -4.99 -5.22
N MET A 150 -9.56 -5.30 -5.29
CA MET A 150 -8.62 -4.61 -6.17
C MET A 150 -8.15 -5.53 -7.30
N SER A 151 -8.55 -5.20 -8.54
CA SER A 151 -8.12 -5.93 -9.73
C SER A 151 -7.02 -5.17 -10.45
N PHE A 152 -5.90 -5.84 -10.62
CA PHE A 152 -4.82 -5.53 -11.56
C PHE A 152 -4.93 -6.54 -12.71
N ASP A 153 -4.35 -6.27 -13.89
CA ASP A 153 -4.49 -7.09 -15.12
C ASP A 153 -4.95 -8.54 -14.90
N ASP A 154 -4.03 -9.45 -14.54
CA ASP A 154 -4.34 -10.86 -14.22
C ASP A 154 -4.31 -11.17 -12.70
N VAL A 155 -4.19 -10.14 -11.85
CA VAL A 155 -4.00 -10.29 -10.40
C VAL A 155 -5.17 -9.70 -9.63
N ARG A 156 -5.65 -10.45 -8.65
CA ARG A 156 -6.83 -10.10 -7.88
C ARG A 156 -6.53 -10.12 -6.38
N LEU A 157 -6.68 -8.98 -5.72
CA LEU A 157 -6.52 -8.86 -4.27
C LEU A 157 -7.87 -8.59 -3.61
N ASP A 158 -8.29 -9.51 -2.74
CA ASP A 158 -9.49 -9.36 -1.92
C ASP A 158 -9.11 -8.70 -0.58
N LEU A 159 -9.62 -7.50 -0.32
CA LEU A 159 -9.40 -6.75 0.92
C LEU A 159 -10.61 -6.91 1.84
N HIS A 160 -10.47 -7.78 2.83
CA HIS A 160 -11.52 -7.95 3.84
C HIS A 160 -11.67 -6.68 4.71
N PRO A 161 -12.83 -6.46 5.34
CA PRO A 161 -13.09 -5.26 6.15
C PRO A 161 -12.00 -4.88 7.14
N ARG A 162 -11.41 -5.87 7.82
CA ARG A 162 -10.33 -5.66 8.80
C ARG A 162 -9.04 -5.11 8.18
N MET A 163 -8.86 -5.24 6.87
CA MET A 163 -7.70 -4.74 6.13
C MET A 163 -7.81 -3.26 5.77
N TYR A 164 -9.04 -2.74 5.61
CA TYR A 164 -9.26 -1.35 5.22
C TYR A 164 -9.94 -0.50 6.31
N ILE A 165 -10.38 -1.10 7.42
CA ILE A 165 -10.87 -0.40 8.63
C ILE A 165 -9.80 -0.43 9.73
N ARG A 166 -9.45 0.73 10.25
CA ARG A 166 -8.56 0.93 11.39
C ARG A 166 -9.36 1.06 12.68
N LYS A 167 -8.76 0.60 13.78
CA LYS A 167 -9.27 0.80 15.13
C LYS A 167 -8.32 1.71 15.89
N ASP A 168 -8.85 2.70 16.60
CA ASP A 168 -8.07 3.58 17.46
C ASP A 168 -8.86 4.00 18.71
N LEU A 169 -8.17 4.11 19.84
CA LEU A 169 -8.77 4.42 21.13
C LEU A 169 -8.76 5.93 21.33
N VAL A 170 -9.91 6.58 21.12
CA VAL A 170 -10.05 8.03 21.27
C VAL A 170 -10.88 8.32 22.50
N GLU A 171 -10.29 9.04 23.47
CA GLU A 171 -10.96 9.41 24.73
C GLU A 171 -11.50 8.18 25.50
N GLY A 172 -10.78 7.05 25.45
CA GLY A 172 -11.18 5.80 26.09
C GLY A 172 -12.27 5.02 25.35
N GLN A 173 -12.76 5.50 24.21
CA GLN A 173 -13.73 4.80 23.36
C GLN A 173 -13.07 4.26 22.11
N MET A 174 -13.36 3.00 21.79
CA MET A 174 -12.90 2.39 20.54
C MET A 174 -13.63 3.02 19.37
N ARG A 175 -12.88 3.65 18.45
CA ARG A 175 -13.40 4.16 17.17
C ARG A 175 -12.85 3.34 16.03
N CYS A 176 -13.73 3.04 15.06
CA CYS A 176 -13.37 2.36 13.84
C CYS A 176 -13.51 3.33 12.67
N PHE A 177 -12.47 3.48 11.86
CA PHE A 177 -12.48 4.42 10.74
C PHE A 177 -11.85 3.81 9.50
N SER A 178 -12.32 4.25 8.33
CA SER A 178 -11.76 3.85 7.05
C SER A 178 -10.33 4.35 6.89
N SER A 179 -9.44 3.45 6.47
CA SER A 179 -8.07 3.80 6.08
C SER A 179 -8.00 4.64 4.79
N ILE A 180 -9.12 4.82 4.09
CA ILE A 180 -9.23 5.59 2.86
C ILE A 180 -9.70 7.00 3.22
N VAL A 181 -8.81 7.98 3.08
CA VAL A 181 -9.03 9.37 3.48
C VAL A 181 -8.94 10.34 2.29
N PRO A 182 -9.69 11.45 2.33
CA PRO A 182 -9.60 12.48 1.32
C PRO A 182 -8.28 13.25 1.43
N ASP A 183 -7.65 13.54 0.30
CA ASP A 183 -6.50 14.43 0.18
C ASP A 183 -6.80 15.51 -0.87
N PRO A 184 -6.93 16.79 -0.48
CA PRO A 184 -7.25 17.88 -1.40
C PRO A 184 -6.13 18.19 -2.40
N GLU A 185 -4.89 17.72 -2.16
CA GLU A 185 -3.78 17.88 -3.11
C GLU A 185 -3.88 16.90 -4.28
N ILE A 186 -4.67 15.82 -4.14
CA ILE A 186 -4.92 14.86 -5.20
C ILE A 186 -6.09 15.35 -6.06
N THR A 187 -5.75 15.97 -7.20
CA THR A 187 -6.72 16.52 -8.17
C THR A 187 -6.99 15.60 -9.37
N THR A 188 -6.38 14.42 -9.37
CA THR A 188 -6.46 13.42 -10.44
C THR A 188 -7.11 12.14 -9.92
N ASP A 189 -7.42 11.20 -10.80
CA ASP A 189 -7.91 9.86 -10.40
C ASP A 189 -6.84 9.00 -9.69
N HIS A 190 -5.68 9.55 -9.36
CA HIS A 190 -4.62 8.81 -8.68
C HIS A 190 -4.98 8.45 -7.23
N MET A 191 -4.55 7.26 -6.81
CA MET A 191 -4.61 6.82 -5.41
C MET A 191 -3.20 6.71 -4.84
N THR A 192 -3.02 7.05 -3.57
CA THR A 192 -1.83 6.67 -2.83
C THR A 192 -2.19 5.54 -1.88
N LEU A 193 -1.58 4.38 -2.06
CA LEU A 193 -1.65 3.23 -1.18
C LEU A 193 -0.53 3.35 -0.15
N GLY A 194 -0.92 3.69 1.08
CA GLY A 194 -0.01 3.89 2.20
C GLY A 194 0.32 2.59 2.94
N MET A 195 0.98 2.74 4.09
CA MET A 195 1.31 1.63 4.98
C MET A 195 0.08 0.86 5.44
N ALA A 196 -1.09 1.50 5.60
CA ALA A 196 -2.33 0.82 5.97
C ALA A 196 -2.76 -0.26 4.98
N PHE A 197 -2.45 -0.10 3.68
CA PHE A 197 -2.62 -1.12 2.67
C PHE A 197 -1.43 -2.10 2.63
N MET A 198 -0.21 -1.57 2.56
CA MET A 198 0.98 -2.42 2.38
C MET A 198 1.22 -3.38 3.54
N GLU A 199 0.90 -3.00 4.77
CA GLU A 199 1.06 -3.88 5.94
C GLU A 199 0.13 -5.11 5.93
N GLN A 200 -0.87 -5.15 5.05
CA GLN A 200 -1.77 -6.31 4.89
C GLN A 200 -1.14 -7.44 4.07
N PHE A 201 -0.01 -7.16 3.41
CA PHE A 201 0.68 -8.07 2.53
C PHE A 201 2.17 -8.13 2.88
N ILE A 202 2.84 -9.19 2.44
CA ILE A 202 4.27 -9.13 2.18
C ILE A 202 4.39 -8.53 0.78
N VAL A 203 5.10 -7.41 0.67
CA VAL A 203 5.19 -6.62 -0.57
C VAL A 203 6.59 -6.69 -1.14
N MET A 204 6.74 -7.21 -2.35
CA MET A 204 8.00 -7.23 -3.09
C MET A 204 8.00 -6.11 -4.13
N PHE A 205 9.11 -5.40 -4.22
CA PHE A 205 9.36 -4.36 -5.20
C PHE A 205 10.50 -4.82 -6.09
N ASP A 206 10.18 -5.28 -7.31
CA ASP A 206 11.13 -5.86 -8.25
C ASP A 206 11.46 -4.82 -9.33
N GLN A 207 12.59 -4.13 -9.16
CA GLN A 207 13.03 -3.08 -10.07
C GLN A 207 13.51 -3.67 -11.40
N ARG A 208 14.14 -4.83 -11.36
CA ARG A 208 14.66 -5.50 -12.55
C ARG A 208 13.53 -5.90 -13.52
N GLU A 209 12.45 -6.46 -12.98
CA GLU A 209 11.29 -6.90 -13.78
C GLU A 209 10.24 -5.80 -13.98
N GLY A 210 10.38 -4.67 -13.28
CA GLY A 210 9.38 -3.59 -13.30
C GLY A 210 8.03 -4.04 -12.74
N LYS A 211 8.03 -4.77 -11.63
CA LYS A 211 6.83 -5.36 -11.02
C LYS A 211 6.76 -5.14 -9.52
N VAL A 212 5.54 -5.20 -8.98
CA VAL A 212 5.29 -5.27 -7.54
C VAL A 212 4.57 -6.58 -7.24
N GLY A 213 5.10 -7.35 -6.30
CA GLY A 213 4.54 -8.62 -5.85
C GLY A 213 3.74 -8.46 -4.57
N PHE A 214 2.57 -9.07 -4.50
CA PHE A 214 1.76 -9.15 -3.28
C PHE A 214 1.58 -10.60 -2.86
N LYS A 215 1.95 -10.90 -1.62
CA LYS A 215 1.64 -12.18 -0.96
C LYS A 215 0.80 -11.90 0.28
N PRO A 216 -0.38 -12.52 0.44
CA PRO A 216 -1.17 -12.40 1.66
C PRO A 216 -0.31 -12.68 2.88
N ARG A 217 -0.34 -11.76 3.85
CA ARG A 217 0.33 -11.97 5.11
C ARG A 217 -0.54 -12.86 5.99
N VAL A 218 0.05 -13.87 6.64
CA VAL A 218 -0.64 -14.67 7.65
C VAL A 218 -0.59 -13.91 8.98
N CYS A 219 -1.76 -13.45 9.40
CA CYS A 219 -2.13 -13.11 10.76
C CYS A 219 -3.27 -14.08 11.15
#